data_AF-A0A6J1WB49-F1
#
_entry.id   AF-A0A6J1WB49-F1
#
_cell.length_a   1.000
_cell.length_b   1.000
_cell.length_c   1.000
_cell.angle_alpha   90.00
_cell.angle_beta   90.00
_cell.angle_gamma   90.00
#
_symmetry.space_group_name_H-M   'P 1'
#
loop_
_entity.id
_entity.type
_entity.pdbx_description
1 polymer ?
#
loop_
_entity_poly.entity_id
_entity_poly.type
_entity_poly.pdbx_seq_one_letter_code
_entity_poly.pdbx_strand_id
1 'polypeptide(L)'
;MDKNSEGNQSYNKRYISSTQKIEAKYINFIMLLDDQITRNLNSAGVETRPVKTNGLWCCFLLPVVLTFYILLYNVSPLYKLVTYMSYGLLFYSILFIVFISISSVVIKESTYGGCVASSLVSALFLYSFLGQDLIFSLMVVSVPVVSWYSYMLRQALIRCPRTFTIGEAMIVIQGIVLFGLMGLAKLFSNLDETNEETDFINVIIYTVLSMVGIIITLLYLLTDEQRNIQNLAKIFGAGAVFALIILHSVLGASFMLKFWNYIFMHENRVQIFCFWLSLVIIAVLVLLSRTKLAVKANTVTRKSFHILASLVFMSGILLDVNLITLAAGIGLGLLVLIEALRKSRIEPISSALQ
;
A
#
# COMPACT_ATOMS: atom_id res chain seq x y z
N MET A 1 -17.08 60.40 -6.74
CA MET A 1 -16.84 58.96 -6.50
C MET A 1 -16.30 58.40 -7.80
N ASP A 2 -15.13 57.72 -7.79
CA ASP A 2 -14.51 56.91 -8.89
C ASP A 2 -13.00 57.11 -9.16
N LYS A 3 -12.24 57.77 -8.28
CA LYS A 3 -10.76 57.71 -8.33
C LYS A 3 -10.14 56.49 -7.62
N ASN A 4 -10.94 55.64 -6.98
CA ASN A 4 -10.46 54.47 -6.25
C ASN A 4 -10.48 53.14 -7.04
N SER A 5 -11.02 53.11 -8.27
CA SER A 5 -11.14 51.86 -9.05
C SER A 5 -9.88 51.55 -9.90
N GLU A 6 -9.19 52.56 -10.42
CA GLU A 6 -8.00 52.37 -11.29
C GLU A 6 -6.75 51.91 -10.54
N GLY A 7 -6.56 52.34 -9.28
CA GLY A 7 -5.45 51.88 -8.43
C GLY A 7 -5.53 50.39 -8.11
N ASN A 8 -6.74 49.85 -7.96
CA ASN A 8 -6.96 48.43 -7.64
C ASN A 8 -6.68 47.51 -8.84
N GLN A 9 -6.94 47.93 -10.08
CA GLN A 9 -6.65 47.12 -11.27
C GLN A 9 -5.15 46.99 -11.55
N SER A 10 -4.38 48.07 -11.37
CA SER A 10 -2.91 48.05 -11.58
C SER A 10 -2.19 47.19 -10.52
N TYR A 11 -2.64 47.26 -9.27
CA TYR A 11 -2.11 46.45 -8.18
C TYR A 11 -2.41 44.96 -8.39
N ASN A 12 -3.63 44.61 -8.79
CA ASN A 12 -4.04 43.23 -9.02
C ASN A 12 -3.29 42.60 -10.21
N LYS A 13 -3.05 43.35 -11.29
CA LYS A 13 -2.30 42.87 -12.47
C LYS A 13 -0.82 42.60 -12.16
N ARG A 14 -0.21 43.42 -11.29
CA ARG A 14 1.19 43.23 -10.84
C ARG A 14 1.32 42.03 -9.89
N TYR A 15 0.34 41.81 -9.01
CA TYR A 15 0.32 40.68 -8.09
C TYR A 15 0.14 39.32 -8.82
N ILE A 16 -0.79 39.26 -9.78
CA ILE A 16 -1.00 38.06 -10.62
C ILE A 16 0.28 37.71 -11.41
N SER A 17 0.99 38.73 -11.93
CA SER A 17 2.27 38.52 -12.63
C SER A 17 3.40 37.99 -11.73
N SER A 18 3.44 38.34 -10.44
CA SER A 18 4.48 37.83 -9.53
C SER A 18 4.21 36.39 -9.14
N THR A 19 2.96 36.02 -8.87
CA THR A 19 2.57 34.66 -8.48
C THR A 19 2.84 33.66 -9.60
N GLN A 20 2.47 34.00 -10.84
CA GLN A 20 2.74 33.16 -12.02
C GLN A 20 4.24 32.90 -12.26
N LYS A 21 5.10 33.90 -12.00
CA LYS A 21 6.57 33.73 -12.12
C LYS A 21 7.12 32.78 -11.06
N ILE A 22 6.60 32.86 -9.83
CA ILE A 22 7.01 31.99 -8.73
C ILE A 22 6.58 30.55 -9.01
N GLU A 23 5.33 30.34 -9.42
CA GLU A 23 4.81 29.01 -9.80
C GLU A 23 5.62 28.39 -10.93
N ALA A 24 5.93 29.15 -11.99
CA ALA A 24 6.74 28.68 -13.10
C ALA A 24 8.15 28.25 -12.65
N LYS A 25 8.76 28.98 -11.71
CA LYS A 25 10.09 28.64 -11.16
C LYS A 25 10.04 27.33 -10.37
N TYR A 26 9.02 27.12 -9.54
CA TYR A 26 8.85 25.88 -8.78
C TYR A 26 8.56 24.68 -9.68
N ILE A 27 7.68 24.83 -10.67
CA ILE A 27 7.38 23.78 -11.65
C ILE A 27 8.65 23.38 -12.40
N ASN A 28 9.43 24.36 -12.87
CA ASN A 28 10.67 24.08 -13.59
C ASN A 28 11.70 23.37 -12.68
N PHE A 29 11.82 23.79 -11.42
CA PHE A 29 12.68 23.09 -10.46
C PHE A 29 12.26 21.64 -10.23
N ILE A 30 10.96 21.37 -10.07
CA ILE A 30 10.43 20.01 -9.89
C ILE A 30 10.69 19.15 -11.13
N MET A 31 10.49 19.70 -12.34
CA MET A 31 10.76 18.99 -13.59
C MET A 31 12.25 18.67 -13.75
N LEU A 32 13.13 19.62 -13.45
CA LEU A 32 14.58 19.40 -13.48
C LEU A 32 15.02 18.33 -12.48
N LEU A 33 14.44 18.33 -11.27
CA LEU A 33 14.67 17.31 -10.27
C LEU A 33 14.23 15.92 -10.77
N ASP A 34 13.04 15.84 -11.36
CA ASP A 34 12.46 14.60 -11.90
C ASP A 34 13.32 14.03 -13.05
N ASP A 35 13.78 14.88 -13.97
CA ASP A 35 14.67 14.51 -15.06
C ASP A 35 16.04 14.04 -14.55
N GLN A 36 16.58 14.70 -13.53
CA GLN A 36 17.86 14.33 -12.93
C GLN A 36 17.79 12.96 -12.24
N ILE A 37 16.71 12.71 -11.49
CA ILE A 37 16.46 11.42 -10.86
C ILE A 37 16.31 10.31 -11.91
N THR A 38 15.55 10.57 -12.98
CA THR A 38 15.35 9.61 -14.07
C THR A 38 16.68 9.24 -14.74
N ARG A 39 17.55 10.22 -15.00
CA ARG A 39 18.90 9.97 -15.54
C ARG A 39 19.76 9.12 -14.60
N ASN A 40 19.71 9.39 -13.29
CA ASN A 40 20.49 8.64 -12.31
C ASN A 40 19.97 7.21 -12.09
N LEU A 41 18.67 6.98 -12.21
CA LEU A 41 18.09 5.63 -12.19
C LEU A 41 18.51 4.83 -13.42
N ASN A 42 18.44 5.44 -14.60
CA ASN A 42 18.88 4.81 -15.84
C ASN A 42 20.37 4.47 -15.79
N SER A 43 21.21 5.32 -15.20
CA SER A 43 22.64 5.03 -15.01
C SER A 43 22.91 3.92 -13.99
N ALA A 44 21.98 3.67 -13.06
CA ALA A 44 21.99 2.50 -12.17
C ALA A 44 21.40 1.24 -12.81
N GLY A 45 20.87 1.30 -14.04
CA GLY A 45 20.20 0.17 -14.69
C GLY A 45 18.79 -0.11 -14.15
N VAL A 46 18.15 0.88 -13.50
CA VAL A 46 16.78 0.75 -12.98
C VAL A 46 15.81 1.33 -14.01
N GLU A 47 14.95 0.48 -14.57
CA GLU A 47 13.89 0.89 -15.49
C GLU A 47 12.57 1.12 -14.73
N THR A 48 12.15 2.38 -14.59
CA THR A 48 10.83 2.73 -14.03
C THR A 48 9.73 2.66 -15.08
N ARG A 49 8.47 2.71 -14.65
CA ARG A 49 7.31 2.76 -15.54
C ARG A 49 7.41 3.97 -16.50
N PRO A 50 7.17 3.81 -17.82
CA PRO A 50 7.30 4.89 -18.79
C PRO A 50 6.13 5.88 -18.67
N VAL A 51 6.32 6.90 -17.82
CA VAL A 51 5.38 8.00 -17.61
C VAL A 51 6.13 9.33 -17.59
N LYS A 52 5.38 10.43 -17.69
CA LYS A 52 5.97 11.78 -17.73
C LYS A 52 6.55 12.26 -16.40
N THR A 53 6.18 11.63 -15.27
CA THR A 53 6.60 12.06 -13.94
C THR A 53 6.89 10.87 -13.02
N ASN A 54 7.86 10.97 -12.10
CA ASN A 54 8.14 9.88 -11.16
C ASN A 54 7.15 9.81 -9.97
N GLY A 55 6.15 10.69 -9.91
CA GLY A 55 5.10 10.65 -8.90
C GLY A 55 5.56 10.90 -7.46
N LEU A 56 6.69 11.59 -7.26
CA LEU A 56 7.39 11.73 -5.97
C LEU A 56 6.51 12.21 -4.81
N TRP A 57 5.47 12.99 -5.09
CA TRP A 57 4.49 13.48 -4.10
C TRP A 57 3.70 12.35 -3.41
N CYS A 58 3.65 11.15 -3.97
CA CYS A 58 2.91 10.02 -3.39
C CYS A 58 3.43 9.63 -2.00
N CYS A 59 4.70 9.89 -1.68
CA CYS A 59 5.29 9.55 -0.38
C CYS A 59 4.67 10.33 0.81
N PHE A 60 3.97 11.44 0.54
CA PHE A 60 3.28 12.24 1.55
C PHE A 60 1.87 11.73 1.87
N LEU A 61 1.24 10.97 0.98
CA LEU A 61 -0.16 10.58 1.10
C LEU A 61 -0.45 9.85 2.40
N LEU A 62 0.33 8.81 2.70
CA LEU A 62 0.08 7.96 3.87
C LEU A 62 0.34 8.70 5.20
N PRO A 63 1.49 9.38 5.40
CA PRO A 63 1.71 10.19 6.60
C PRO A 63 0.63 11.26 6.82
N VAL A 64 0.20 11.95 5.76
CA VAL A 64 -0.82 13.01 5.86
C VAL A 64 -2.17 12.42 6.29
N VAL A 65 -2.61 11.31 5.68
CA VAL A 65 -3.88 10.67 6.04
C VAL A 65 -3.87 10.17 7.48
N LEU A 66 -2.79 9.52 7.91
CA LEU A 66 -2.65 9.02 9.28
C LEU A 66 -2.67 10.16 10.30
N THR A 67 -1.92 11.23 10.05
CA THR A 67 -1.92 12.40 10.93
C THR A 67 -3.26 13.09 10.99
N PHE A 68 -3.93 13.27 9.85
CA PHE A 68 -5.27 13.87 9.82
C PHE A 68 -6.24 13.08 10.70
N TYR A 69 -6.15 11.76 10.69
CA TYR A 69 -6.97 10.91 11.54
C TYR A 69 -6.66 11.07 13.03
N ILE A 70 -5.37 11.15 13.43
CA ILE A 70 -4.98 11.45 14.82
C ILE A 70 -5.52 12.81 15.28
N LEU A 71 -5.52 13.82 14.41
CA LEU A 71 -5.97 15.16 14.76
C LEU A 71 -7.49 15.23 14.95
N LEU A 72 -8.25 14.43 14.21
CA LEU A 72 -9.71 14.44 14.25
C LEU A 72 -10.31 13.51 15.31
N TYR A 73 -9.64 12.40 15.62
CA TYR A 73 -10.20 11.32 16.44
C TYR A 73 -9.24 10.92 17.56
N ASN A 74 -9.80 10.44 18.67
CA ASN A 74 -8.98 9.76 19.68
C ASN A 74 -8.67 8.34 19.19
N VAL A 75 -7.39 8.06 18.99
CA VAL A 75 -6.92 6.81 18.37
C VAL A 75 -6.13 5.95 19.34
N SER A 76 -6.06 4.65 19.06
CA SER A 76 -5.30 3.70 19.87
C SER A 76 -3.79 3.99 19.85
N PRO A 77 -3.03 3.56 20.89
CA PRO A 77 -1.58 3.70 20.93
C PRO A 77 -0.88 3.07 19.71
N LEU A 78 -1.42 1.94 19.22
CA LEU A 78 -0.94 1.27 18.02
C LEU A 78 -1.05 2.15 16.77
N TYR A 79 -2.16 2.88 16.61
CA TYR A 79 -2.32 3.82 15.50
C TYR A 79 -1.32 4.99 15.60
N LYS A 80 -1.08 5.48 16.82
CA LYS A 80 -0.07 6.53 17.08
C LYS A 80 1.33 6.06 16.71
N LEU A 81 1.71 4.85 17.12
CA LEU A 81 2.97 4.20 16.75
C LEU A 81 3.16 4.17 15.23
N VAL A 82 2.17 3.66 14.49
CA VAL A 82 2.22 3.59 13.02
C VAL A 82 2.34 4.97 12.38
N THR A 83 1.63 5.96 12.91
CA THR A 83 1.66 7.34 12.39
C THR A 83 3.02 7.99 12.60
N TYR A 84 3.61 7.89 13.79
CA TYR A 84 4.95 8.42 14.04
C TYR A 84 6.03 7.71 13.24
N MET A 85 5.89 6.41 13.03
CA MET A 85 6.77 5.65 12.13
C MET A 85 6.64 6.09 10.68
N SER A 86 5.43 6.44 10.23
CA SER A 86 5.21 6.96 8.87
C SER A 86 5.98 8.25 8.58
N TYR A 87 6.19 9.11 9.59
CA TYR A 87 7.04 10.30 9.46
C TYR A 87 8.51 9.95 9.26
N GLY A 88 9.03 8.93 9.95
CA GLY A 88 10.38 8.41 9.67
C GLY A 88 10.51 7.95 8.22
N LEU A 89 9.54 7.20 7.72
CA LEU A 89 9.53 6.73 6.32
C LEU A 89 9.38 7.89 5.31
N LEU A 90 8.65 8.95 5.66
CA LEU A 90 8.56 10.17 4.86
C LEU A 90 9.92 10.87 4.78
N PHE A 91 10.58 11.08 5.92
CA PHE A 91 11.92 11.68 5.97
C PHE A 91 12.93 10.85 5.20
N TYR A 92 12.88 9.52 5.32
CA TYR A 92 13.69 8.64 4.49
C TYR A 92 13.41 8.91 3.01
N SER A 93 12.14 8.98 2.61
CA SER A 93 11.75 9.15 1.20
C SER A 93 12.24 10.47 0.62
N ILE A 94 12.15 11.56 1.40
CA ILE A 94 12.69 12.88 1.01
C ILE A 94 14.21 12.79 0.86
N LEU A 95 14.92 12.19 1.82
CA LEU A 95 16.36 12.04 1.74
C LEU A 95 16.77 11.15 0.58
N PHE A 96 16.05 10.05 0.33
CA PHE A 96 16.25 9.19 -0.83
C PHE A 96 16.13 9.97 -2.14
N ILE A 97 15.10 10.81 -2.27
CA ILE A 97 14.91 11.71 -3.43
C ILE A 97 16.09 12.68 -3.61
N VAL A 98 16.56 13.28 -2.51
CA VAL A 98 17.71 14.20 -2.53
C VAL A 98 19.00 13.48 -2.91
N PHE A 99 19.28 12.32 -2.31
CA PHE A 99 20.52 11.63 -2.61
C PHE A 99 20.50 11.01 -4.02
N ILE A 100 19.35 10.51 -4.48
CA ILE A 100 19.26 9.94 -5.84
C ILE A 100 19.27 11.01 -6.93
N SER A 101 18.84 12.24 -6.64
CA SER A 101 19.04 13.36 -7.57
C SER A 101 20.53 13.69 -7.71
N ILE A 102 21.33 13.52 -6.65
CA ILE A 102 22.77 13.79 -6.71
C ILE A 102 23.55 12.61 -7.31
N SER A 103 23.25 11.38 -6.89
CA SER A 103 24.05 10.19 -7.24
C SER A 103 23.24 8.91 -7.33
N SER A 104 23.59 8.06 -8.30
CA SER A 104 23.00 6.72 -8.47
C SER A 104 23.54 5.67 -7.49
N VAL A 105 24.57 6.00 -6.71
CA VAL A 105 25.19 5.11 -5.69
C VAL A 105 24.18 4.66 -4.63
N VAL A 106 23.19 5.49 -4.32
CA VAL A 106 22.13 5.22 -3.33
C VAL A 106 21.32 3.96 -3.64
N ILE A 107 21.20 3.60 -4.93
CA ILE A 107 20.53 2.38 -5.36
C ILE A 107 21.39 1.14 -5.07
N LYS A 108 22.72 1.28 -5.16
CA LYS A 108 23.68 0.18 -5.00
C LYS A 108 23.99 -0.08 -3.52
N GLU A 109 24.07 0.97 -2.72
CA GLU A 109 24.42 0.86 -1.30
C GLU A 109 23.18 0.74 -0.41
N SER A 110 23.20 -0.26 0.49
CA SER A 110 22.03 -0.56 1.33
C SER A 110 21.84 0.42 2.49
N THR A 111 22.92 1.02 2.97
CA THR A 111 22.94 1.91 4.13
C THR A 111 23.66 3.19 3.76
N TYR A 112 22.92 4.29 3.74
CA TYR A 112 23.48 5.64 3.62
C TYR A 112 22.95 6.51 4.78
N GLY A 113 23.55 7.67 4.99
CA GLY A 113 23.25 8.55 6.14
C GLY A 113 21.76 8.89 6.32
N GLY A 114 20.95 8.83 5.26
CA GLY A 114 19.51 9.03 5.35
C GLY A 114 18.76 7.94 6.12
N CYS A 115 19.25 6.70 6.15
CA CYS A 115 18.67 5.65 7.01
C CYS A 115 18.82 6.02 8.50
N VAL A 116 19.99 6.50 8.89
CA VAL A 116 20.30 6.88 10.28
C VAL A 116 19.50 8.12 10.66
N ALA A 117 19.50 9.15 9.82
CA ALA A 117 18.77 10.40 10.09
C ALA A 117 17.26 10.16 10.21
N SER A 118 16.65 9.38 9.31
CA SER A 118 15.22 9.07 9.37
C SER A 118 14.84 8.19 10.57
N SER A 119 15.70 7.23 10.94
CA SER A 119 15.50 6.42 12.15
C SER A 119 15.55 7.26 13.43
N LEU A 120 16.45 8.25 13.48
CA LEU A 120 16.53 9.18 14.60
C LEU A 120 15.26 10.05 14.69
N VAL A 121 14.79 10.56 13.55
CA VAL A 121 13.56 11.36 13.51
C VAL A 121 12.36 10.56 14.04
N SER A 122 12.13 9.33 13.55
CA SER A 122 11.03 8.51 14.08
C SER A 122 11.20 8.17 15.55
N ALA A 123 12.41 7.87 16.00
CA ALA A 123 12.68 7.57 17.41
C ALA A 123 12.37 8.78 18.31
N LEU A 124 12.70 10.01 17.87
CA LEU A 124 12.38 11.23 18.60
C LEU A 124 10.87 11.48 18.66
N PHE A 125 10.12 11.19 17.59
CA PHE A 125 8.65 11.25 17.62
C PHE A 125 8.08 10.22 18.60
N LEU A 126 8.55 8.98 18.59
CA LEU A 126 8.10 7.94 19.53
C LEU A 126 8.42 8.30 20.98
N TYR A 127 9.63 8.77 21.25
CA TYR A 127 10.05 9.21 22.58
C TYR A 127 9.20 10.38 23.07
N SER A 128 9.04 11.43 22.25
CA SER A 128 8.41 12.68 22.67
C SER A 128 6.89 12.55 22.82
N PHE A 129 6.23 11.81 21.93
CA PHE A 129 4.77 11.77 21.87
C PHE A 129 4.15 10.50 22.45
N LEU A 130 4.88 9.37 22.41
CA LEU A 130 4.39 8.09 22.95
C LEU A 130 5.02 7.76 24.31
N GLY A 131 6.00 8.54 24.77
CA GLY A 131 6.65 8.36 26.07
C GLY A 131 7.47 7.07 26.18
N GLN A 132 7.82 6.44 25.05
CA GLN A 132 8.62 5.22 25.04
C GLN A 132 10.09 5.52 25.31
N ASP A 133 10.82 4.56 25.87
CA ASP A 133 12.27 4.68 26.06
C ASP A 133 12.99 4.95 24.73
N LEU A 134 14.00 5.84 24.75
CA LEU A 134 14.71 6.27 23.55
C LEU A 134 15.50 5.12 22.89
N ILE A 135 16.13 4.26 23.69
CA ILE A 135 16.91 3.12 23.20
C ILE A 135 15.97 2.10 22.58
N PHE A 136 14.85 1.81 23.24
CA PHE A 136 13.81 0.94 22.67
C PHE A 136 13.27 1.50 21.34
N SER A 137 12.87 2.77 21.35
CA SER A 137 12.31 3.45 20.18
C SER A 137 13.28 3.48 18.99
N LEU A 138 14.57 3.68 19.26
CA LEU A 138 15.60 3.73 18.23
C LEU A 138 16.01 2.35 17.73
N MET A 139 16.44 1.46 18.63
CA MET A 139 17.09 0.20 18.28
C MET A 139 16.11 -0.92 17.95
N VAL A 140 14.99 -0.99 18.68
CA VAL A 140 14.03 -2.08 18.52
C VAL A 140 13.00 -1.76 17.45
N VAL A 141 12.55 -0.50 17.39
CA VAL A 141 11.47 -0.10 16.46
C VAL A 141 12.01 0.62 15.24
N SER A 142 12.66 1.78 15.41
CA SER A 142 12.95 2.68 14.30
C SER A 142 13.96 2.14 13.30
N VAL A 143 15.14 1.70 13.78
CA VAL A 143 16.21 1.20 12.91
C VAL A 143 15.75 -0.02 12.09
N PRO A 144 15.12 -1.06 12.68
CA PRO A 144 14.65 -2.20 11.91
C PRO A 144 13.59 -1.83 10.87
N VAL A 145 12.62 -0.98 11.22
CA VAL A 145 11.53 -0.58 10.32
C VAL A 145 12.04 0.25 9.14
N VAL A 146 12.89 1.25 9.39
CA VAL A 146 13.49 2.07 8.33
C VAL A 146 14.42 1.22 7.46
N SER A 147 15.18 0.30 8.05
CA SER A 147 16.06 -0.62 7.31
C SER A 147 15.27 -1.56 6.42
N TRP A 148 14.15 -2.09 6.92
CA TRP A 148 13.21 -2.90 6.15
C TRP A 148 12.67 -2.09 4.97
N TYR A 149 12.16 -0.88 5.20
CA TYR A 149 11.65 0.00 4.16
C TYR A 149 12.70 0.28 3.08
N SER A 150 13.90 0.67 3.49
CA SER A 150 15.06 0.93 2.65
C SER A 150 15.39 -0.27 1.75
N TYR A 151 15.44 -1.47 2.34
CA TYR A 151 15.70 -2.71 1.61
C TYR A 151 14.59 -3.04 0.61
N MET A 152 13.33 -3.05 1.05
CA MET A 152 12.18 -3.38 0.20
C MET A 152 11.99 -2.39 -0.95
N LEU A 153 12.19 -1.09 -0.72
CA LEU A 153 12.06 -0.07 -1.76
C LEU A 153 13.06 -0.30 -2.89
N ARG A 154 14.33 -0.57 -2.56
CA ARG A 154 15.35 -0.90 -3.57
C ARG A 154 15.02 -2.20 -4.30
N GLN A 155 14.60 -3.24 -3.59
CA GLN A 155 14.20 -4.49 -4.24
C GLN A 155 13.03 -4.27 -5.20
N ALA A 156 12.03 -3.48 -4.81
CA ALA A 156 10.91 -3.15 -5.68
C ALA A 156 11.38 -2.43 -6.96
N LEU A 157 12.26 -1.45 -6.84
CA LEU A 157 12.79 -0.70 -7.98
C LEU A 157 13.68 -1.57 -8.90
N ILE A 158 14.54 -2.42 -8.34
CA ILE A 158 15.49 -3.23 -9.12
C ILE A 158 14.82 -4.47 -9.73
N ARG A 159 13.96 -5.16 -8.96
CA ARG A 159 13.39 -6.47 -9.35
C ARG A 159 12.07 -6.35 -10.11
N CYS A 160 11.40 -5.20 -10.07
CA CYS A 160 10.12 -4.98 -10.76
C CYS A 160 10.24 -3.91 -11.85
N PRO A 161 11.05 -4.16 -12.91
CA PRO A 161 11.27 -3.18 -13.97
C PRO A 161 9.94 -2.81 -14.64
N ARG A 162 9.76 -1.52 -14.93
CA ARG A 162 8.59 -0.92 -15.61
C ARG A 162 7.25 -1.05 -14.86
N THR A 163 7.23 -1.63 -13.66
CA THR A 163 6.00 -1.80 -12.88
C THR A 163 5.60 -0.51 -12.16
N PHE A 164 6.54 0.10 -11.45
CA PHE A 164 6.29 1.24 -10.59
C PHE A 164 6.98 2.51 -11.09
N THR A 165 6.34 3.65 -10.85
CA THR A 165 7.06 4.91 -10.64
C THR A 165 7.73 4.91 -9.27
N ILE A 166 8.68 5.81 -9.03
CA ILE A 166 9.38 5.90 -7.74
C ILE A 166 8.38 6.19 -6.61
N GLY A 167 7.48 7.15 -6.83
CA GLY A 167 6.47 7.52 -5.84
C GLY A 167 5.45 6.41 -5.56
N GLU A 168 5.01 5.68 -6.60
CA GLU A 168 4.15 4.50 -6.43
C GLU A 168 4.88 3.42 -5.61
N ALA A 169 6.17 3.17 -5.89
CA ALA A 169 6.96 2.22 -5.09
C ALA A 169 7.09 2.69 -3.63
N MET A 170 7.35 3.97 -3.38
CA MET A 170 7.43 4.52 -2.03
C MET A 170 6.14 4.29 -1.23
N ILE A 171 4.98 4.70 -1.76
CA ILE A 171 3.71 4.56 -1.03
C ILE A 171 3.33 3.08 -0.80
N VAL A 172 3.56 2.21 -1.79
CA VAL A 172 3.28 0.77 -1.65
C VAL A 172 4.15 0.16 -0.56
N ILE A 173 5.45 0.45 -0.57
CA ILE A 173 6.40 -0.13 0.39
C ILE A 173 6.22 0.48 1.79
N GLN A 174 5.85 1.76 1.88
CA GLN A 174 5.44 2.38 3.15
C GLN A 174 4.24 1.63 3.73
N GLY A 175 3.21 1.38 2.92
CA GLY A 175 2.02 0.63 3.34
C GLY A 175 2.36 -0.78 3.83
N ILE A 176 3.18 -1.54 3.08
CA ILE A 176 3.61 -2.89 3.46
C ILE A 176 4.35 -2.89 4.80
N VAL A 177 5.32 -1.98 4.97
CA VAL A 177 6.15 -1.93 6.18
C VAL A 177 5.34 -1.50 7.39
N LEU A 178 4.46 -0.50 7.26
CA LEU A 178 3.61 -0.05 8.36
C LEU A 178 2.55 -1.09 8.73
N PHE A 179 1.97 -1.79 7.75
CA PHE A 179 1.06 -2.90 8.01
C PHE A 179 1.77 -4.06 8.73
N GLY A 180 3.00 -4.39 8.32
CA GLY A 180 3.84 -5.38 8.99
C GLY A 180 4.19 -4.96 10.43
N LEU A 181 4.59 -3.71 10.63
CA LEU A 181 4.83 -3.14 11.97
C LEU A 181 3.59 -3.27 12.86
N MET A 182 2.41 -2.93 12.33
CA MET A 182 1.16 -3.04 13.09
C MET A 182 0.88 -4.49 13.52
N GLY A 183 1.08 -5.45 12.61
CA GLY A 183 0.92 -6.88 12.93
C GLY A 183 1.94 -7.39 13.95
N LEU A 184 3.21 -7.00 13.83
CA LEU A 184 4.25 -7.37 14.80
C LEU A 184 4.00 -6.73 16.17
N ALA A 185 3.63 -5.46 16.21
CA ALA A 185 3.30 -4.77 17.44
C ALA A 185 2.11 -5.41 18.15
N LYS A 186 1.07 -5.85 17.42
CA LYS A 186 -0.04 -6.63 17.99
C LYS A 186 0.40 -7.98 18.56
N LEU A 187 1.35 -8.65 17.92
CA LEU A 187 1.84 -9.95 18.39
C LEU A 187 2.69 -9.83 19.66
N PHE A 188 3.57 -8.83 19.70
CA PHE A 188 4.59 -8.70 20.75
C PHE A 188 4.20 -7.74 21.87
N SER A 189 3.17 -6.93 21.67
CA SER A 189 2.82 -5.89 22.61
C SER A 189 1.31 -5.90 22.84
N ASN A 190 0.90 -6.03 24.10
CA ASN A 190 -0.49 -5.82 24.54
C ASN A 190 -0.84 -4.32 24.53
N LEU A 191 -0.45 -3.59 23.48
CA LEU A 191 -0.64 -2.15 23.32
C LEU A 191 -2.02 -1.80 22.78
N ASP A 192 -2.96 -2.75 22.78
CA ASP A 192 -4.26 -2.60 22.17
C ASP A 192 -5.39 -2.65 23.20
N GLU A 193 -6.23 -1.62 23.16
CA GLU A 193 -7.60 -1.64 23.66
C GLU A 193 -8.51 -2.01 22.48
N THR A 194 -8.28 -3.17 21.85
CA THR A 194 -9.03 -3.54 20.66
C THR A 194 -10.44 -4.04 20.98
N ASN A 195 -11.36 -3.66 20.11
CA ASN A 195 -12.66 -4.30 20.01
C ASN A 195 -12.48 -5.76 19.55
N GLU A 196 -13.15 -6.71 20.20
CA GLU A 196 -13.14 -8.14 19.87
C GLU A 196 -13.39 -8.40 18.39
N GLU A 197 -14.24 -7.56 17.77
CA GLU A 197 -14.55 -7.64 16.36
C GLU A 197 -13.32 -7.36 15.46
N THR A 198 -12.55 -6.34 15.79
CA THR A 198 -11.35 -5.95 15.04
C THR A 198 -10.28 -7.02 15.15
N ASP A 199 -10.17 -7.67 16.30
CA ASP A 199 -9.23 -8.79 16.50
C ASP A 199 -9.65 -10.03 15.72
N PHE A 200 -10.95 -10.37 15.70
CA PHE A 200 -11.49 -11.42 14.85
C PHE A 200 -11.12 -11.21 13.37
N ILE A 201 -11.31 -9.99 12.86
CA ILE A 201 -10.99 -9.62 11.48
C ILE A 201 -9.49 -9.69 11.21
N ASN A 202 -8.67 -9.12 12.09
CA ASN A 202 -7.23 -9.12 11.94
C ASN A 202 -6.65 -10.53 11.92
N VAL A 203 -7.14 -11.43 12.77
CA VAL A 203 -6.73 -12.85 12.76
C VAL A 203 -6.99 -13.48 11.39
N ILE A 204 -8.17 -13.24 10.79
CA ILE A 204 -8.48 -13.76 9.46
C ILE A 204 -7.55 -13.16 8.40
N ILE A 205 -7.39 -11.83 8.39
CA ILE A 205 -6.54 -11.14 7.40
C ILE A 205 -5.10 -11.64 7.50
N TYR A 206 -4.51 -11.64 8.70
CA TYR A 206 -3.13 -12.10 8.88
C TYR A 206 -2.98 -13.57 8.51
N THR A 207 -3.95 -14.42 8.85
CA THR A 207 -3.89 -15.84 8.47
C THR A 207 -3.93 -16.03 6.95
N VAL A 208 -4.81 -15.30 6.24
CA VAL A 208 -4.89 -15.35 4.78
C VAL A 208 -3.59 -14.84 4.14
N LEU A 209 -3.05 -13.72 4.61
CA LEU A 209 -1.81 -13.15 4.07
C LEU A 209 -0.60 -14.05 4.36
N SER A 210 -0.51 -14.65 5.56
CA SER A 210 0.52 -15.62 5.91
C SER A 210 0.42 -16.88 5.06
N MET A 211 -0.78 -17.41 4.86
CA MET A 211 -1.02 -18.55 3.95
C MET A 211 -0.54 -18.23 2.53
N VAL A 212 -0.93 -17.08 1.98
CA VAL A 212 -0.49 -16.64 0.64
C VAL A 212 1.03 -16.48 0.60
N GLY A 213 1.64 -15.90 1.63
CA GLY A 213 3.10 -15.77 1.75
C GLY A 213 3.82 -17.13 1.73
N ILE A 214 3.30 -18.12 2.46
CA ILE A 214 3.83 -19.50 2.46
C ILE A 214 3.70 -20.12 1.06
N ILE A 215 2.53 -20.02 0.43
CA ILE A 215 2.30 -20.55 -0.92
C ILE A 215 3.31 -19.94 -1.90
N ILE A 216 3.50 -18.61 -1.89
CA ILE A 216 4.43 -17.92 -2.78
C ILE A 216 5.88 -18.34 -2.52
N THR A 217 6.26 -18.45 -1.25
CA THR A 217 7.60 -18.89 -0.85
C THR A 217 7.87 -20.30 -1.39
N LEU A 218 6.92 -21.22 -1.20
CA LEU A 218 7.03 -22.58 -1.73
C LEU A 218 7.09 -22.58 -3.27
N LEU A 219 6.23 -21.81 -3.95
CA LEU A 219 6.27 -21.67 -5.41
C LEU A 219 7.61 -21.15 -5.94
N TYR A 220 8.25 -20.25 -5.20
CA TYR A 220 9.56 -19.72 -5.56
C TYR A 220 10.69 -20.75 -5.39
N LEU A 221 10.55 -21.66 -4.41
CA LEU A 221 11.52 -22.74 -4.16
C LEU A 221 11.36 -23.93 -5.11
N LEU A 222 10.26 -24.01 -5.87
CA LEU A 222 10.06 -25.08 -6.86
C LEU A 222 11.02 -24.95 -8.03
N THR A 223 11.70 -26.05 -8.35
CA THR A 223 12.46 -26.19 -9.60
C THR A 223 11.53 -26.30 -10.80
N ASP A 224 12.01 -25.98 -12.00
CA ASP A 224 11.17 -25.98 -13.21
C ASP A 224 10.54 -27.36 -13.50
N GLU A 225 11.24 -28.45 -13.19
CA GLU A 225 10.73 -29.83 -13.32
C GLU A 225 9.58 -30.14 -12.35
N GLN A 226 9.52 -29.44 -11.21
CA GLN A 226 8.50 -29.64 -10.18
C GLN A 226 7.25 -28.78 -10.40
N ARG A 227 7.25 -27.88 -11.40
CA ARG A 227 6.14 -26.96 -11.70
C ARG A 227 4.99 -27.65 -12.45
N ASN A 228 4.36 -28.59 -11.77
CA ASN A 228 3.18 -29.30 -12.25
C ASN A 228 1.95 -28.99 -11.38
N ILE A 229 0.76 -29.27 -11.91
CA ILE A 229 -0.51 -28.99 -11.23
C ILE A 229 -0.69 -29.83 -9.95
N GLN A 230 -0.07 -31.01 -9.87
CA GLN A 230 -0.14 -31.86 -8.69
C GLN A 230 0.62 -31.26 -7.50
N ASN A 231 1.82 -30.74 -7.73
CA ASN A 231 2.62 -30.06 -6.71
C ASN A 231 1.98 -28.73 -6.33
N LEU A 232 1.39 -28.02 -7.29
CA LEU A 232 0.58 -26.83 -7.01
C LEU A 232 -0.56 -27.17 -6.04
N ALA A 233 -1.32 -28.24 -6.32
CA ALA A 233 -2.40 -28.68 -5.44
C ALA A 233 -1.90 -29.06 -4.03
N LYS A 234 -0.73 -29.69 -3.91
CA LYS A 234 -0.10 -29.99 -2.62
C LYS A 234 0.28 -28.71 -1.85
N ILE A 235 0.86 -27.72 -2.52
CA ILE A 235 1.23 -26.43 -1.90
C ILE A 235 -0.02 -25.70 -1.40
N PHE A 236 -1.07 -25.64 -2.23
CA PHE A 236 -2.35 -25.06 -1.83
C PHE A 236 -2.99 -25.81 -0.68
N GLY A 237 -2.96 -27.16 -0.71
CA GLY A 237 -3.42 -28.00 0.39
C GLY A 237 -2.67 -27.72 1.70
N ALA A 238 -1.34 -27.63 1.65
CA ALA A 238 -0.51 -27.30 2.81
C ALA A 238 -0.83 -25.89 3.35
N GLY A 239 -0.98 -24.90 2.48
CA GLY A 239 -1.41 -23.55 2.86
C GLY A 239 -2.80 -23.52 3.50
N ALA A 240 -3.76 -24.26 2.95
CA ALA A 240 -5.10 -24.36 3.50
C ALA A 240 -5.10 -25.04 4.88
N VAL A 241 -4.35 -26.14 5.05
CA VAL A 241 -4.20 -26.82 6.34
C VAL A 241 -3.57 -25.87 7.37
N PHE A 242 -2.52 -25.13 7.00
CA PHE A 242 -1.92 -24.11 7.86
C PHE A 242 -2.97 -23.07 8.30
N ALA A 243 -3.73 -22.51 7.37
CA ALA A 243 -4.77 -21.53 7.68
C ALA A 243 -5.84 -22.10 8.62
N LEU A 244 -6.29 -23.34 8.37
CA LEU A 244 -7.26 -24.02 9.22
C LEU A 244 -6.72 -24.25 10.64
N ILE A 245 -5.46 -24.67 10.79
CA ILE A 245 -4.84 -24.87 12.10
C ILE A 245 -4.82 -23.56 12.89
N ILE A 246 -4.37 -22.47 12.27
CA ILE A 246 -4.30 -21.16 12.94
C ILE A 246 -5.71 -20.65 13.30
N LEU A 247 -6.66 -20.67 12.35
CA LEU A 247 -8.02 -20.21 12.62
C LEU A 247 -8.71 -21.07 13.69
N HIS A 248 -8.54 -22.38 13.66
CA HIS A 248 -9.09 -23.28 14.67
C HIS A 248 -8.47 -23.03 16.06
N SER A 249 -7.15 -22.82 16.11
CA SER A 249 -6.43 -22.63 17.38
C SER A 249 -6.76 -21.28 18.03
N VAL A 250 -6.95 -20.23 17.23
CA VAL A 250 -7.18 -18.87 17.72
C VAL A 250 -8.67 -18.56 17.89
N LEU A 251 -9.51 -18.93 16.93
CA LEU A 251 -10.95 -18.59 16.91
C LEU A 251 -11.86 -19.72 17.41
N GLY A 252 -11.30 -20.93 17.59
CA GLY A 252 -11.99 -22.14 18.04
C GLY A 252 -12.61 -22.96 16.90
N ALA A 253 -13.14 -24.14 17.26
CA ALA A 253 -13.72 -25.10 16.31
C ALA A 253 -14.90 -24.56 15.49
N SER A 254 -15.64 -23.61 16.03
CA SER A 254 -16.81 -23.00 15.39
C SER A 254 -16.47 -21.77 14.54
N PHE A 255 -15.20 -21.53 14.19
CA PHE A 255 -14.82 -20.32 13.45
C PHE A 255 -15.58 -20.15 12.12
N MET A 256 -15.88 -21.24 11.41
CA MET A 256 -16.66 -21.18 10.15
C MET A 256 -18.08 -20.66 10.40
N LEU A 257 -18.74 -21.12 11.47
CA LEU A 257 -20.06 -20.63 11.87
C LEU A 257 -19.97 -19.17 12.33
N LYS A 258 -18.95 -18.80 13.10
CA LYS A 258 -18.71 -17.41 13.51
C LYS A 258 -18.52 -16.50 12.30
N PHE A 259 -17.73 -16.92 11.31
CA PHE A 259 -17.50 -16.17 10.07
C PHE A 259 -18.78 -16.01 9.24
N TRP A 260 -19.55 -17.09 9.10
CA TRP A 260 -20.84 -17.04 8.41
C TRP A 260 -21.81 -16.10 9.11
N ASN A 261 -21.92 -16.22 10.44
CA ASN A 261 -22.78 -15.35 11.23
C ASN A 261 -22.32 -13.89 11.16
N TYR A 262 -21.01 -13.65 11.18
CA TYR A 262 -20.43 -12.31 11.05
C TYR A 262 -20.88 -11.60 9.78
N ILE A 263 -20.92 -12.31 8.65
CA ILE A 263 -21.33 -11.75 7.35
C ILE A 263 -22.85 -11.65 7.23
N PHE A 264 -23.58 -12.71 7.61
CA PHE A 264 -24.98 -12.87 7.22
C PHE A 264 -26.02 -12.57 8.30
N MET A 265 -25.63 -12.43 9.58
CA MET A 265 -26.63 -12.19 10.65
C MET A 265 -26.99 -10.72 10.82
N HIS A 266 -26.16 -9.79 10.34
CA HIS A 266 -26.47 -8.36 10.41
C HIS A 266 -27.09 -7.88 9.10
N GLU A 267 -28.31 -7.34 9.17
CA GLU A 267 -29.06 -6.86 7.99
C GLU A 267 -28.26 -5.87 7.16
N ASN A 268 -27.56 -4.92 7.80
CA ASN A 268 -26.72 -3.94 7.12
C ASN A 268 -25.61 -4.60 6.29
N ARG A 269 -24.94 -5.63 6.84
CA ARG A 269 -23.86 -6.35 6.16
C ARG A 269 -24.36 -7.15 4.98
N VAL A 270 -25.51 -7.80 5.14
CA VAL A 270 -26.17 -8.52 4.04
C VAL A 270 -26.53 -7.55 2.92
N GLN A 271 -27.10 -6.38 3.24
CA GLN A 271 -27.42 -5.37 2.22
C GLN A 271 -26.17 -4.88 1.48
N ILE A 272 -25.09 -4.58 2.20
CA ILE A 272 -23.80 -4.20 1.59
C ILE A 272 -23.26 -5.32 0.71
N PHE A 273 -23.27 -6.56 1.19
CA PHE A 273 -22.80 -7.73 0.45
C PHE A 273 -23.60 -7.96 -0.83
N CYS A 274 -24.94 -7.89 -0.75
CA CYS A 274 -25.83 -7.97 -1.91
C CYS A 274 -25.56 -6.83 -2.90
N PHE A 275 -25.34 -5.60 -2.41
CA PHE A 275 -24.96 -4.47 -3.24
C PHE A 275 -23.62 -4.74 -3.96
N TRP A 276 -22.59 -5.20 -3.26
CA TRP A 276 -21.30 -5.54 -3.88
C TRP A 276 -21.42 -6.67 -4.89
N LEU A 277 -22.22 -7.70 -4.61
CA LEU A 277 -22.50 -8.79 -5.56
C LEU A 277 -23.15 -8.25 -6.83
N SER A 278 -24.09 -7.30 -6.71
CA SER A 278 -24.68 -6.64 -7.87
C SER A 278 -23.65 -5.86 -8.69
N LEU A 279 -22.70 -5.18 -8.04
CA LEU A 279 -21.59 -4.49 -8.72
C LEU A 279 -20.66 -5.45 -9.45
N VAL A 280 -20.39 -6.64 -8.88
CA VAL A 280 -19.62 -7.70 -9.54
C VAL A 280 -20.36 -8.21 -10.78
N ILE A 281 -21.67 -8.46 -10.68
CA ILE A 281 -22.49 -8.86 -11.84
C ILE A 281 -22.43 -7.79 -12.93
N ILE A 282 -22.57 -6.50 -12.58
CA ILE A 282 -22.43 -5.40 -13.53
C ILE A 282 -21.03 -5.39 -14.16
N ALA A 283 -19.98 -5.60 -13.37
CA ALA A 283 -18.59 -5.66 -13.85
C ALA A 283 -18.41 -6.78 -14.89
N VAL A 284 -18.94 -7.97 -14.62
CA VAL A 284 -18.92 -9.12 -15.54
C VAL A 284 -19.72 -8.81 -16.80
N LEU A 285 -20.91 -8.22 -16.70
CA LEU A 285 -21.72 -7.83 -17.85
C LEU A 285 -21.00 -6.79 -18.73
N VAL A 286 -20.34 -5.80 -18.13
CA VAL A 286 -19.49 -4.83 -18.84
C VAL A 286 -18.35 -5.55 -19.56
N LEU A 287 -17.67 -6.48 -18.90
CA LEU A 287 -16.58 -7.25 -19.50
C LEU A 287 -17.07 -8.10 -20.68
N LEU A 288 -18.13 -8.90 -20.49
CA LEU A 288 -18.71 -9.74 -21.53
C LEU A 288 -19.19 -8.93 -22.73
N SER A 289 -19.83 -7.79 -22.48
CA SER A 289 -20.27 -6.88 -23.55
C SER A 289 -19.08 -6.35 -24.37
N ARG A 290 -17.96 -6.04 -23.72
CA ARG A 290 -16.75 -5.57 -24.40
C ARG A 290 -16.04 -6.68 -25.17
N THR A 291 -15.95 -7.88 -24.60
CA THR A 291 -15.35 -9.04 -25.27
C THR A 291 -16.13 -9.41 -26.53
N LYS A 292 -17.48 -9.40 -26.48
CA LYS A 292 -18.33 -9.65 -27.65
C LYS A 292 -18.16 -8.62 -28.77
N LEU A 293 -17.84 -7.38 -28.43
CA LEU A 293 -17.64 -6.31 -29.41
C LEU A 293 -16.24 -6.31 -30.05
N ALA A 294 -15.32 -7.23 -29.66
CA ALA A 294 -13.93 -7.29 -30.12
C ALA A 294 -13.16 -5.96 -30.01
N VAL A 295 -13.63 -5.03 -29.18
CA VAL A 295 -13.00 -3.73 -28.96
C VAL A 295 -11.87 -3.92 -27.95
N LYS A 296 -10.63 -3.71 -28.39
CA LYS A 296 -9.43 -3.72 -27.55
C LYS A 296 -9.67 -2.88 -26.27
N ALA A 297 -9.26 -3.41 -25.11
CA ALA A 297 -9.52 -2.81 -23.80
C ALA A 297 -9.25 -1.29 -23.80
N ASN A 298 -10.34 -0.52 -23.81
CA ASN A 298 -10.30 0.93 -23.96
C ASN A 298 -10.19 1.61 -22.58
N THR A 299 -9.75 2.86 -22.58
CA THR A 299 -9.81 3.79 -21.43
C THR A 299 -11.18 3.79 -20.73
N VAL A 300 -12.27 3.55 -21.46
CA VAL A 300 -13.64 3.43 -20.92
C VAL A 300 -13.77 2.23 -19.97
N THR A 301 -13.28 1.06 -20.34
CA THR A 301 -13.33 -0.14 -19.49
C THR A 301 -12.59 0.08 -18.18
N ARG A 302 -11.40 0.68 -18.25
CA ARG A 302 -10.61 1.05 -17.06
C ARG A 302 -11.37 2.01 -16.15
N LYS A 303 -12.02 3.03 -16.72
CA LYS A 303 -12.84 3.99 -15.96
C LYS A 303 -14.03 3.31 -15.30
N SER A 304 -14.74 2.41 -15.99
CA SER A 304 -15.86 1.65 -15.42
C SER A 304 -15.43 0.82 -14.21
N PHE A 305 -14.33 0.08 -14.31
CA PHE A 305 -13.80 -0.69 -13.17
C PHE A 305 -13.37 0.20 -12.01
N HIS A 306 -12.75 1.36 -12.27
CA HIS A 306 -12.43 2.31 -11.20
C HIS A 306 -13.68 2.83 -10.51
N ILE A 307 -14.73 3.20 -11.24
CA ILE A 307 -16.00 3.66 -10.65
C ILE A 307 -16.62 2.56 -9.78
N LEU A 308 -16.69 1.32 -10.28
CA LEU A 308 -17.24 0.20 -9.53
C LEU A 308 -16.42 -0.09 -8.27
N ALA A 309 -15.08 -0.08 -8.35
CA ALA A 309 -14.20 -0.25 -7.20
C ALA A 309 -14.40 0.90 -6.19
N SER A 310 -14.49 2.15 -6.65
CA SER A 310 -14.79 3.30 -5.79
C SER A 310 -16.12 3.15 -5.07
N LEU A 311 -17.17 2.62 -5.73
CA LEU A 311 -18.45 2.36 -5.08
C LEU A 311 -18.35 1.29 -3.99
N VAL A 312 -17.59 0.21 -4.22
CA VAL A 312 -17.34 -0.82 -3.20
C VAL A 312 -16.63 -0.22 -1.99
N PHE A 313 -15.52 0.49 -2.19
CA PHE A 313 -14.77 1.10 -1.08
C PHE A 313 -15.57 2.19 -0.37
N MET A 314 -16.26 3.06 -1.11
CA MET A 314 -17.04 4.15 -0.52
C MET A 314 -18.22 3.61 0.30
N SER A 315 -19.00 2.67 -0.24
CA SER A 315 -20.10 2.05 0.51
C SER A 315 -19.60 1.29 1.74
N GLY A 316 -18.47 0.60 1.61
CA GLY A 316 -17.81 -0.07 2.74
C GLY A 316 -17.39 0.89 3.85
N ILE A 317 -16.66 1.96 3.50
CA ILE A 317 -16.19 2.95 4.48
C ILE A 317 -17.36 3.67 5.17
N LEU A 318 -18.44 3.97 4.43
CA LEU A 318 -19.58 4.69 4.97
C LEU A 318 -20.50 3.83 5.84
N LEU A 319 -20.64 2.54 5.53
CA LEU A 319 -21.65 1.68 6.16
C LEU A 319 -21.06 0.65 7.14
N ASP A 320 -19.90 0.06 6.84
CA ASP A 320 -19.23 -0.91 7.72
C ASP A 320 -17.72 -1.00 7.42
N VAL A 321 -16.93 -0.21 8.17
CA VAL A 321 -15.47 -0.12 8.06
C VAL A 321 -14.79 -1.48 8.34
N ASN A 322 -15.37 -2.27 9.23
CA ASN A 322 -14.83 -3.57 9.63
C ASN A 322 -14.99 -4.59 8.49
N LEU A 323 -16.17 -4.65 7.87
CA LEU A 323 -16.44 -5.52 6.74
C LEU A 323 -15.57 -5.17 5.52
N ILE A 324 -15.41 -3.88 5.19
CA ILE A 324 -14.53 -3.49 4.07
C ILE A 324 -13.06 -3.76 4.38
N THR A 325 -12.63 -3.64 5.64
CA THR A 325 -11.26 -3.99 6.05
C THR A 325 -11.00 -5.49 5.84
N LEU A 326 -11.94 -6.35 6.26
CA LEU A 326 -11.90 -7.79 6.01
C LEU A 326 -11.84 -8.11 4.52
N ALA A 327 -12.75 -7.53 3.73
CA ALA A 327 -12.82 -7.75 2.29
C ALA A 327 -11.56 -7.26 1.57
N ALA A 328 -11.01 -6.10 1.95
CA ALA A 328 -9.79 -5.55 1.39
C ALA A 328 -8.57 -6.42 1.73
N GLY A 329 -8.47 -6.92 2.96
CA GLY A 329 -7.39 -7.82 3.37
C GLY A 329 -7.39 -9.16 2.62
N ILE A 330 -8.57 -9.79 2.50
CA ILE A 330 -8.74 -11.02 1.70
C ILE A 330 -8.47 -10.72 0.22
N GLY A 331 -9.01 -9.61 -0.30
CA GLY A 331 -8.82 -9.18 -1.68
C GLY A 331 -7.36 -8.94 -2.02
N LEU A 332 -6.59 -8.32 -1.12
CA LEU A 332 -5.15 -8.16 -1.27
C LEU A 332 -4.44 -9.52 -1.36
N GLY A 333 -4.75 -10.45 -0.46
CA GLY A 333 -4.21 -11.81 -0.50
C GLY A 333 -4.50 -12.52 -1.83
N LEU A 334 -5.74 -12.43 -2.33
CA LEU A 334 -6.14 -12.98 -3.62
C LEU A 334 -5.38 -12.34 -4.79
N LEU A 335 -5.26 -11.01 -4.82
CA LEU A 335 -4.54 -10.31 -5.89
C LEU A 335 -3.07 -10.73 -5.95
N VAL A 336 -2.40 -10.79 -4.79
CA VAL A 336 -1.00 -11.21 -4.70
C VAL A 336 -0.85 -12.68 -5.12
N LEU A 337 -1.77 -13.55 -4.71
CA LEU A 337 -1.78 -14.96 -5.11
C LEU A 337 -1.97 -15.15 -6.62
N ILE A 338 -2.95 -14.46 -7.22
CA ILE A 338 -3.20 -14.53 -8.66
C ILE A 338 -1.98 -14.06 -9.45
N GLU A 339 -1.33 -12.96 -9.02
CA GLU A 339 -0.13 -12.46 -9.68
C GLU A 339 1.06 -13.43 -9.54
N ALA A 340 1.20 -14.09 -8.38
CA ALA A 340 2.19 -15.14 -8.20
C ALA A 340 1.93 -16.35 -9.09
N LEU A 341 0.67 -16.79 -9.20
CA LEU A 341 0.26 -17.87 -10.11
C LEU A 341 0.54 -17.52 -11.56
N ARG A 342 0.22 -16.30 -12.00
CA ARG A 342 0.52 -15.81 -13.34
C ARG A 342 2.01 -15.93 -13.67
N LYS A 343 2.88 -15.61 -12.70
CA LYS A 343 4.35 -15.69 -12.83
C LYS A 343 4.94 -17.09 -12.62
N SER A 344 4.17 -18.02 -12.05
CA SER A 344 4.67 -19.36 -11.70
C SER A 344 5.01 -20.24 -12.91
N ARG A 345 4.56 -19.90 -14.13
CA ARG A 345 4.74 -20.68 -15.37
C ARG A 345 4.16 -22.11 -15.30
N ILE A 346 3.16 -22.34 -14.44
CA ILE A 346 2.47 -23.63 -14.34
C ILE A 346 1.26 -23.63 -15.30
N GLU A 347 1.30 -24.48 -16.32
CA GLU A 347 0.18 -24.66 -17.26
C GLU A 347 -0.95 -25.52 -16.66
N PRO A 348 -2.24 -25.28 -17.01
CA PRO A 348 -2.77 -24.22 -17.88
C PRO A 348 -3.04 -22.89 -17.16
N ILE A 349 -2.74 -22.79 -15.87
CA ILE A 349 -3.14 -21.64 -15.04
C ILE A 349 -2.39 -20.37 -15.47
N SER A 350 -1.10 -20.48 -15.77
CA SER A 350 -0.30 -19.34 -16.20
C SER A 350 -0.77 -18.79 -17.54
N SER A 351 -1.11 -19.64 -18.52
CA SER A 351 -1.62 -19.18 -19.83
C SER A 351 -3.03 -18.61 -19.76
N ALA A 352 -3.91 -19.15 -18.91
CA ALA A 352 -5.26 -18.60 -18.71
C ALA A 352 -5.26 -17.22 -18.02
N LEU A 353 -4.19 -16.88 -17.30
CA LEU A 353 -4.01 -15.61 -16.58
C LEU A 353 -3.14 -14.57 -17.32
N GLN A 354 -2.60 -14.92 -18.50
CA GLN A 354 -1.91 -13.98 -19.39
C GLN A 354 -2.90 -13.19 -20.24
#